data_AF-A0A7W7KDI6-F1
#
_entry.id   AF-A0A7W7KDI6-F1
#
_cell.length_a   1.000
_cell.length_b   1.000
_cell.length_c   1.000
_cell.angle_alpha   90.00
_cell.angle_beta   90.00
_cell.angle_gamma   90.00
#
_symmetry.space_group_name_H-M   'P 1'
#
loop_
_entity.id
_entity.type
_entity.pdbx_description
1 polymer ?
#
loop_
_entity_poly.entity_id
_entity_poly.type
_entity_poly.pdbx_seq_one_letter_code
_entity_poly.pdbx_strand_id
1 'polypeptide(L)'
;MKVEVAASGDQMTREQALNALIERALIVEQAKKQKLDQRPQYTLEVARISDVLLAKQYAQFLAQSSGNSITSADLRDYLAAHPEIGSGRRRITLKQVIFPEPKNPDLRAGLAATRSYPELIQVLQAHEVRFEEGTTAIDTANAPAPIMKAMAAAQPGEPFVIIGRGQALASVVEREVPVSTSSEQELALAREKMVQSAVQTKFGQILQALKKDADIKYPQLPKAAGKHSAS
;
A
#
# COMPACT_ATOMS: atom_id res chain seq x y z
N MET A 1 -33.25 -50.82 9.06
CA MET A 1 -33.78 -50.11 7.87
C MET A 1 -32.85 -48.94 7.60
N LYS A 2 -32.14 -48.96 6.48
CA LYS A 2 -31.27 -47.87 6.01
C LYS A 2 -32.14 -46.68 5.61
N VAL A 3 -31.71 -45.47 5.96
CA VAL A 3 -32.00 -44.27 5.17
C VAL A 3 -30.70 -43.48 5.07
N GLU A 4 -30.13 -43.53 3.87
CA GLU A 4 -29.01 -42.71 3.41
C GLU A 4 -29.62 -41.41 2.88
N VAL A 5 -29.14 -40.26 3.34
CA VAL A 5 -29.37 -38.99 2.65
C VAL A 5 -28.02 -38.32 2.49
N ALA A 6 -27.49 -38.38 1.26
CA ALA A 6 -26.36 -37.57 0.87
C ALA A 6 -26.82 -36.11 0.79
N ALA A 7 -26.61 -35.35 1.86
CA ALA A 7 -26.74 -33.90 1.80
C ALA A 7 -25.60 -33.39 0.91
N SER A 8 -25.97 -32.74 -0.20
CA SER A 8 -24.98 -32.12 -1.09
C SER A 8 -24.13 -31.12 -0.29
N GLY A 9 -22.86 -30.90 -0.63
CA GLY A 9 -21.95 -30.01 0.12
C GLY A 9 -22.50 -28.59 0.37
N ASP A 10 -23.47 -28.17 -0.46
CA ASP A 10 -24.20 -26.90 -0.34
C ASP A 10 -25.24 -26.87 0.81
N GLN A 11 -25.79 -28.01 1.21
CA GLN A 11 -26.73 -28.11 2.34
C GLN A 11 -25.98 -28.25 3.67
N MET A 12 -24.92 -29.05 3.72
CA MET A 12 -24.09 -29.22 4.92
C MET A 12 -23.42 -27.89 5.33
N THR A 13 -22.99 -27.08 4.36
CA THR A 13 -22.43 -25.74 4.60
C THR A 13 -23.48 -24.73 5.07
N ARG A 14 -24.71 -24.81 4.57
CA ARG A 14 -25.83 -23.96 5.05
C ARG A 14 -26.23 -24.29 6.48
N GLU A 15 -26.32 -25.58 6.83
CA GLU A 15 -26.62 -26.02 8.20
C GLU A 15 -25.52 -25.61 9.17
N GLN A 16 -24.24 -25.74 8.80
CA GLN A 16 -23.11 -25.27 9.60
C GLN A 16 -23.12 -23.75 9.78
N ALA A 17 -23.39 -22.99 8.73
CA ALA A 17 -23.50 -21.54 8.80
C ALA A 17 -24.67 -21.10 9.71
N LEU A 18 -25.81 -21.80 9.61
CA LEU A 18 -26.97 -21.54 10.46
C LEU A 18 -26.66 -21.82 11.94
N ASN A 19 -26.02 -22.96 12.25
CA ASN A 19 -25.62 -23.30 13.61
C ASN A 19 -24.66 -22.24 14.19
N ALA A 20 -23.68 -21.79 13.41
CA ALA A 20 -22.76 -20.72 13.85
C ALA A 20 -23.49 -19.40 14.15
N LEU A 21 -24.54 -19.06 13.38
CA LEU A 21 -25.38 -17.89 13.65
C LEU A 21 -26.21 -18.04 14.93
N ILE A 22 -26.77 -19.23 15.18
CA ILE A 22 -27.53 -19.55 16.39
C ILE A 22 -26.62 -19.45 17.62
N GLU A 23 -25.46 -20.11 17.59
CA GLU A 23 -24.47 -20.07 18.68
C GLU A 23 -24.03 -18.62 18.97
N ARG A 24 -23.73 -17.84 17.93
CA ARG A 24 -23.40 -16.42 18.08
C ARG A 24 -24.54 -15.63 18.72
N ALA A 25 -25.79 -15.87 18.32
CA ALA A 25 -26.95 -15.19 18.89
C ALA A 25 -27.13 -15.50 20.38
N LEU A 26 -26.99 -16.78 20.78
CA LEU A 26 -27.07 -17.21 22.17
C LEU A 26 -25.98 -16.59 23.05
N ILE A 27 -24.74 -16.56 22.57
CA ILE A 27 -23.63 -15.93 23.30
C ILE A 27 -23.81 -14.41 23.40
N VAL A 28 -24.31 -13.75 22.35
CA VAL A 28 -24.63 -12.31 22.39
C VAL A 28 -25.73 -12.03 23.40
N GLU A 29 -26.78 -12.85 23.48
CA GLU A 29 -27.84 -12.70 24.47
C GLU A 29 -27.28 -12.84 25.90
N GLN A 30 -26.44 -13.85 26.13
CA GLN A 30 -25.78 -14.04 27.42
C GLN A 30 -24.88 -12.84 27.79
N ALA A 31 -24.13 -12.30 26.82
CA ALA A 31 -23.32 -11.10 27.02
C ALA A 31 -24.16 -9.86 27.40
N LYS A 32 -25.34 -9.69 26.80
CA LYS A 32 -26.30 -8.63 27.15
C LYS A 32 -26.88 -8.81 28.55
N LYS A 33 -27.20 -10.04 28.98
CA LYS A 33 -27.62 -10.34 30.36
C LYS A 33 -26.55 -9.94 31.38
N GLN A 34 -25.27 -10.07 31.02
CA GLN A 34 -24.12 -9.63 31.81
C GLN A 34 -23.77 -8.14 31.62
N LYS A 35 -24.60 -7.37 30.90
CA LYS A 35 -24.43 -5.93 30.62
C LYS A 35 -23.08 -5.58 29.99
N LEU A 36 -22.48 -6.50 29.24
CA LEU A 36 -21.18 -6.26 28.59
C LEU A 36 -21.28 -5.18 27.49
N ASP A 37 -22.45 -5.05 26.88
CA ASP A 37 -22.80 -4.06 25.86
C ASP A 37 -22.98 -2.63 26.40
N GLN A 38 -23.03 -2.46 27.72
CA GLN A 38 -23.15 -1.17 28.40
C GLN A 38 -21.81 -0.68 28.95
N ARG A 39 -20.76 -1.50 28.88
CA ARG A 39 -19.44 -1.14 29.39
C ARG A 39 -18.82 -0.06 28.50
N PRO A 40 -18.13 0.94 29.08
CA PRO A 40 -17.50 2.01 28.30
C PRO A 40 -16.59 1.51 27.17
N GLN A 41 -15.86 0.41 27.41
CA GLN A 41 -15.00 -0.21 26.41
C GLN A 41 -15.79 -0.72 25.18
N TYR A 42 -16.95 -1.35 25.39
CA TYR A 42 -17.78 -1.83 24.29
C TYR A 42 -18.35 -0.66 23.48
N THR A 43 -18.92 0.35 24.15
CA THR A 43 -19.50 1.51 23.49
C THR A 43 -18.46 2.27 22.66
N LEU A 44 -17.25 2.45 23.20
CA LEU A 44 -16.15 3.11 22.48
C LEU A 44 -15.73 2.31 21.23
N GLU A 45 -15.59 0.98 21.35
CA GLU A 45 -15.25 0.14 20.22
C GLU A 45 -16.34 0.10 19.15
N VAL A 46 -17.62 0.07 19.55
CA VAL A 46 -18.74 0.16 18.59
C VAL A 46 -18.70 1.50 17.84
N ALA A 47 -18.50 2.62 18.54
CA ALA A 47 -18.38 3.92 17.91
C ALA A 47 -17.21 3.95 16.91
N ARG A 48 -16.03 3.47 17.33
CA ARG A 48 -14.84 3.39 16.47
C ARG A 48 -15.07 2.52 15.23
N ILE A 49 -15.69 1.34 15.38
CA ILE A 49 -15.99 0.44 14.27
C ILE A 49 -17.01 1.07 13.32
N SER A 50 -18.05 1.72 13.85
CA SER A 50 -19.05 2.44 13.05
C SER A 50 -18.41 3.57 12.24
N ASP A 51 -17.52 4.36 12.83
CA ASP A 51 -16.81 5.44 12.13
C ASP A 51 -15.92 4.90 11.00
N VAL A 52 -15.14 3.84 11.28
CA VAL A 52 -14.31 3.18 10.27
C VAL A 52 -15.15 2.59 9.14
N LEU A 53 -16.28 1.96 9.48
CA LEU A 53 -17.20 1.41 8.49
C LEU A 53 -17.79 2.52 7.60
N LEU A 54 -18.27 3.62 8.20
CA LEU A 54 -18.84 4.72 7.44
C LEU A 54 -17.80 5.40 6.54
N ALA A 55 -16.58 5.59 7.03
CA ALA A 55 -15.48 6.11 6.22
C ALA A 55 -15.15 5.19 5.03
N LYS A 56 -15.13 3.87 5.26
CA LYS A 56 -14.95 2.88 4.18
C LYS A 56 -16.07 2.94 3.15
N GLN A 57 -17.33 3.04 3.60
CA GLN A 57 -18.48 3.16 2.70
C GLN A 57 -18.42 4.46 1.88
N TYR A 58 -17.99 5.56 2.48
CA TYR A 58 -17.80 6.81 1.76
C TYR A 58 -16.70 6.69 0.68
N ALA A 59 -15.58 6.04 0.98
CA ALA A 59 -14.55 5.77 -0.04
C ALA A 59 -15.07 4.89 -1.19
N GLN A 60 -15.89 3.88 -0.88
CA GLN A 60 -16.55 3.04 -1.90
C GLN A 60 -17.53 3.84 -2.76
N PHE A 61 -18.31 4.73 -2.15
CA PHE A 61 -19.20 5.65 -2.87
C PHE A 61 -18.40 6.55 -3.84
N LEU A 62 -17.28 7.12 -3.37
CA LEU A 62 -16.39 7.92 -4.24
C LEU A 62 -15.82 7.07 -5.39
N ALA A 63 -15.48 5.81 -5.14
CA ALA A 63 -14.94 4.90 -6.16
C ALA A 63 -15.99 4.61 -7.24
N GLN A 64 -17.22 4.27 -6.85
CA GLN A 64 -18.33 4.01 -7.78
C GLN A 64 -18.65 5.26 -8.61
N SER A 65 -18.80 6.42 -7.95
CA SER A 65 -19.07 7.69 -8.63
C SER A 65 -17.97 8.05 -9.64
N SER A 66 -16.69 7.85 -9.27
CA SER A 66 -15.56 8.14 -10.16
C SER A 66 -15.43 7.13 -11.29
N GLY A 67 -15.71 5.85 -11.03
CA GLY A 67 -15.72 4.79 -12.04
C GLY A 67 -16.74 5.05 -13.15
N ASN A 68 -17.94 5.52 -12.78
CA ASN A 68 -19.02 5.82 -13.72
C ASN A 68 -18.69 6.99 -14.66
N SER A 69 -17.80 7.91 -14.26
CA SER A 69 -17.38 9.03 -15.10
C SER A 69 -16.27 8.70 -16.10
N ILE A 70 -15.60 7.54 -15.97
CA ILE A 70 -14.46 7.17 -16.83
C ILE A 70 -14.97 6.64 -18.17
N THR A 71 -14.67 7.37 -19.24
CA THR A 71 -15.03 7.02 -20.61
C THR A 71 -13.97 6.12 -21.27
N SER A 72 -14.33 5.54 -22.42
CA SER A 72 -13.36 4.79 -23.24
C SER A 72 -12.26 5.68 -23.82
N ALA A 73 -12.52 6.98 -24.04
CA ALA A 73 -11.48 7.91 -24.47
C ALA A 73 -10.45 8.12 -23.35
N ASP A 74 -10.91 8.36 -22.13
CA ASP A 74 -10.03 8.56 -20.97
C ASP A 74 -9.12 7.35 -20.74
N LEU A 75 -9.64 6.13 -20.92
CA LEU A 75 -8.84 4.91 -20.78
C LEU A 75 -7.75 4.79 -21.84
N ARG A 76 -8.04 5.18 -23.09
CA ARG A 76 -7.03 5.18 -24.17
C ARG A 76 -5.93 6.20 -23.89
N ASP A 77 -6.31 7.40 -23.50
CA ASP A 77 -5.36 8.47 -23.17
C ASP A 77 -4.50 8.09 -21.97
N TYR A 78 -5.11 7.45 -20.97
CA TYR A 78 -4.40 6.93 -19.80
C TYR A 78 -3.39 5.84 -20.18
N LEU A 79 -3.77 4.86 -21.00
CA LEU A 79 -2.85 3.82 -21.46
C LEU A 79 -1.71 4.37 -22.33
N ALA A 80 -1.99 5.41 -23.14
CA ALA A 80 -0.96 6.08 -23.93
C ALA A 80 0.05 6.84 -23.04
N ALA A 81 -0.42 7.44 -21.95
CA ALA A 81 0.43 8.12 -20.97
C ALA A 81 1.17 7.16 -20.02
N HIS A 82 0.67 5.94 -19.86
CA HIS A 82 1.18 4.93 -18.94
C HIS A 82 1.48 3.58 -19.65
N PRO A 83 2.47 3.56 -20.57
CA PRO A 83 2.81 2.34 -21.30
C PRO A 83 3.21 1.19 -20.37
N GLU A 84 3.70 1.48 -19.16
CA GLU A 84 4.09 0.50 -18.14
C GLU A 84 2.94 -0.41 -17.64
N ILE A 85 1.69 -0.05 -17.95
CA ILE A 85 0.47 -0.80 -17.59
C ILE A 85 0.05 -1.76 -18.72
N GLY A 86 0.34 -1.41 -19.98
CA GLY A 86 -0.06 -2.17 -21.16
C GLY A 86 1.13 -2.62 -22.00
N SER A 87 1.29 -2.06 -23.19
CA SER A 87 2.30 -2.51 -24.18
C SER A 87 3.75 -2.46 -23.70
N GLY A 88 4.06 -1.62 -22.72
CA GLY A 88 5.37 -1.48 -22.10
C GLY A 88 5.49 -2.19 -20.75
N ARG A 89 4.51 -3.02 -20.35
CA ARG A 89 4.52 -3.72 -19.08
C ARG A 89 5.60 -4.79 -19.02
N ARG A 90 6.40 -4.75 -17.96
CA ARG A 90 7.55 -5.63 -17.78
C ARG A 90 7.64 -6.12 -16.35
N ARG A 91 8.23 -7.31 -16.19
CA ARG A 91 8.68 -7.82 -14.90
C ARG A 91 10.17 -7.59 -14.80
N ILE A 92 10.56 -6.82 -13.79
CA ILE A 92 11.94 -6.39 -13.58
C ILE A 92 12.48 -7.09 -12.33
N THR A 93 13.59 -7.79 -12.48
CA THR A 93 14.40 -8.28 -11.36
C THR A 93 15.45 -7.22 -11.05
N LEU A 94 15.39 -6.68 -9.83
CA LEU A 94 16.33 -5.70 -9.32
C LEU A 94 17.30 -6.39 -8.36
N LYS A 95 18.59 -6.21 -8.59
CA LYS A 95 19.61 -6.47 -7.57
C LYS A 95 19.76 -5.20 -6.73
N GLN A 96 19.74 -5.34 -5.42
CA GLN A 96 19.62 -4.23 -4.49
C GLN A 96 20.62 -4.33 -3.35
N VAL A 97 21.00 -3.16 -2.83
CA VAL A 97 21.74 -3.05 -1.58
C VAL A 97 21.11 -1.97 -0.71
N ILE A 98 20.85 -2.32 0.54
CA ILE A 98 20.31 -1.42 1.57
C ILE A 98 21.44 -1.04 2.51
N PHE A 99 21.57 0.25 2.80
CA PHE A 99 22.58 0.78 3.71
C PHE A 99 22.05 2.02 4.45
N PRO A 100 22.69 2.42 5.57
CA PRO A 100 22.34 3.65 6.26
C PRO A 100 22.45 4.86 5.32
N GLU A 101 21.56 5.84 5.49
CA GLU A 101 21.62 7.07 4.70
C GLU A 101 23.01 7.74 4.83
N PRO A 102 23.71 8.00 3.70
CA PRO A 102 25.08 8.48 3.73
C PRO A 102 25.14 9.93 4.23
N LYS A 103 25.62 10.12 5.46
CA LYS A 103 25.79 11.45 6.07
C LYS A 103 27.13 12.11 5.70
N ASN A 104 28.14 11.30 5.37
CA ASN A 104 29.47 11.78 5.01
C ASN A 104 29.46 12.33 3.56
N PRO A 105 29.89 13.59 3.32
CA PRO A 105 30.02 14.16 1.97
C PRO A 105 30.89 13.34 1.02
N ASP A 106 32.00 12.75 1.51
CA ASP A 106 32.92 11.98 0.67
C ASP A 106 32.28 10.68 0.18
N LEU A 107 31.57 9.99 1.09
CA LEU A 107 30.79 8.80 0.73
C LEU A 107 29.69 9.14 -0.29
N ARG A 108 29.01 10.28 -0.12
CA ARG A 108 27.99 10.74 -1.08
C ARG A 108 28.59 11.02 -2.45
N ALA A 109 29.76 11.66 -2.50
CA ALA A 109 30.47 11.93 -3.75
C ALA A 109 30.93 10.63 -4.41
N GLY A 110 31.48 9.69 -3.64
CA GLY A 110 31.87 8.36 -4.10
C GLY A 110 30.68 7.59 -4.70
N LEU A 111 29.56 7.53 -3.99
CA LEU A 111 28.33 6.87 -4.47
C LEU A 111 27.73 7.55 -5.71
N ALA A 112 27.84 8.89 -5.82
CA ALA A 112 27.37 9.61 -7.01
C ALA A 112 28.25 9.38 -8.25
N ALA A 113 29.51 8.96 -8.05
CA ALA A 113 30.45 8.69 -9.12
C ALA A 113 30.35 7.24 -9.67
N THR A 114 29.70 6.33 -8.94
CA THR A 114 29.62 4.91 -9.32
C THR A 114 28.79 4.74 -10.58
N ARG A 115 29.30 3.95 -11.53
CA ARG A 115 28.63 3.64 -12.81
C ARG A 115 28.15 2.20 -12.87
N SER A 116 28.57 1.38 -11.93
CA SER A 116 28.20 -0.02 -11.88
C SER A 116 27.88 -0.46 -10.46
N TYR A 117 27.04 -1.49 -10.32
CA TYR A 117 26.73 -2.08 -9.03
C TYR A 117 28.00 -2.59 -8.30
N PRO A 118 28.97 -3.26 -8.95
CA PRO A 118 30.21 -3.65 -8.30
C PRO A 118 31.03 -2.46 -7.76
N GLU A 119 31.14 -1.36 -8.51
CA GLU A 119 31.80 -0.13 -8.02
C GLU A 119 31.09 0.44 -6.80
N LEU A 120 29.75 0.43 -6.80
CA LEU A 120 28.97 0.88 -5.65
C LEU A 120 29.28 0.06 -4.39
N ILE A 121 29.36 -1.27 -4.52
CA ILE A 121 29.75 -2.14 -3.41
C ILE A 121 31.19 -1.85 -2.94
N GLN A 122 32.13 -1.62 -3.86
CA GLN A 122 33.51 -1.26 -3.50
C GLN A 122 33.58 0.06 -2.73
N VAL A 123 32.82 1.08 -3.13
CA VAL A 123 32.72 2.35 -2.40
C VAL A 123 32.17 2.14 -1.00
N LEU A 124 31.08 1.35 -0.85
CA LEU A 124 30.52 1.04 0.47
C LEU A 124 31.53 0.32 1.37
N GLN A 125 32.29 -0.64 0.81
CA GLN A 125 33.33 -1.37 1.53
C GLN A 125 34.51 -0.48 1.94
N ALA A 126 34.99 0.38 1.04
CA ALA A 126 36.10 1.30 1.29
C ALA A 126 35.80 2.32 2.40
N HIS A 127 34.52 2.66 2.57
CA HIS A 127 34.03 3.53 3.63
C HIS A 127 33.51 2.77 4.87
N GLU A 128 33.76 1.45 4.96
CA GLU A 128 33.34 0.58 6.08
C GLU A 128 31.84 0.65 6.39
N VAL A 129 31.02 0.92 5.37
CA VAL A 129 29.55 0.99 5.51
C VAL A 129 29.00 -0.41 5.56
N ARG A 130 28.21 -0.73 6.60
CA ARG A 130 27.44 -1.97 6.64
C ARG A 130 26.28 -1.91 5.65
N PHE A 131 26.09 -2.98 4.90
CA PHE A 131 25.02 -3.07 3.92
C PHE A 131 24.45 -4.49 3.84
N GLU A 132 23.22 -4.58 3.34
CA GLU A 132 22.51 -5.83 3.10
C GLU A 132 22.18 -5.93 1.61
N GLU A 133 22.69 -6.95 0.93
CA GLU A 133 22.33 -7.24 -0.46
C GLU A 133 21.04 -8.06 -0.53
N GLY A 134 20.28 -7.88 -1.60
CA GLY A 134 19.08 -8.65 -1.88
C GLY A 134 18.66 -8.53 -3.34
N THR A 135 17.66 -9.34 -3.69
CA THR A 135 17.05 -9.30 -5.02
C THR A 135 15.54 -9.22 -4.85
N THR A 136 14.89 -8.38 -5.66
CA THR A 136 13.43 -8.28 -5.69
C THR A 136 12.92 -8.29 -7.12
N ALA A 137 11.70 -8.80 -7.32
CA ALA A 137 11.03 -8.74 -8.61
C ALA A 137 9.82 -7.81 -8.50
N ILE A 138 9.74 -6.84 -9.42
CA ILE A 138 8.63 -5.90 -9.51
C ILE A 138 7.92 -6.04 -10.85
N ASP A 139 6.63 -5.73 -10.85
CA ASP A 139 5.83 -5.56 -12.05
C ASP A 139 5.66 -4.05 -12.30
N THR A 140 6.05 -3.56 -13.47
CA THR A 140 6.02 -2.13 -13.78
C THR A 140 4.63 -1.54 -13.66
N ALA A 141 3.58 -2.35 -13.87
CA ALA A 141 2.21 -1.86 -13.73
C ALA A 141 1.88 -1.49 -12.28
N ASN A 142 2.53 -2.09 -11.28
CA ASN A 142 2.29 -1.83 -9.85
C ASN A 142 3.49 -1.22 -9.14
N ALA A 143 4.52 -0.82 -9.88
CA ALA A 143 5.71 -0.24 -9.32
C ALA A 143 5.42 1.13 -8.67
N PRO A 144 5.95 1.39 -7.46
CA PRO A 144 5.86 2.71 -6.84
C PRO A 144 6.47 3.81 -7.71
N ALA A 145 5.82 4.96 -7.81
CA ALA A 145 6.28 6.09 -8.62
C ALA A 145 7.73 6.55 -8.32
N PRO A 146 8.21 6.59 -7.06
CA PRO A 146 9.61 6.93 -6.78
C PRO A 146 10.61 5.97 -7.43
N ILE A 147 10.28 4.67 -7.49
CA ILE A 147 11.14 3.66 -8.12
C ILE A 147 11.14 3.85 -9.64
N MET A 148 9.96 3.99 -10.26
CA MET A 148 9.86 4.22 -11.69
C MET A 148 10.59 5.50 -12.13
N LYS A 149 10.48 6.57 -11.35
CA LYS A 149 11.18 7.83 -11.61
C LYS A 149 12.70 7.70 -11.47
N ALA A 150 13.18 7.03 -10.42
CA ALA A 150 14.61 6.83 -10.23
C ALA A 150 15.21 5.94 -11.32
N MET A 151 14.50 4.88 -11.70
CA MET A 151 14.90 3.98 -12.77
C MET A 151 14.92 4.66 -14.14
N ALA A 152 13.91 5.50 -14.46
CA ALA A 152 13.87 6.26 -15.70
C ALA A 152 14.96 7.35 -15.79
N ALA A 153 15.47 7.83 -14.65
CA ALA A 153 16.54 8.82 -14.59
C ALA A 153 17.94 8.18 -14.69
N ALA A 154 18.07 6.87 -14.44
CA ALA A 154 19.33 6.15 -14.52
C ALA A 154 19.59 5.64 -15.93
N GLN A 155 20.87 5.54 -16.29
CA GLN A 155 21.24 4.92 -17.56
C GLN A 155 21.08 3.40 -17.48
N PRO A 156 20.84 2.71 -18.61
CA PRO A 156 20.78 1.25 -18.63
C PRO A 156 22.03 0.62 -18.00
N GLY A 157 21.83 -0.20 -16.97
CA GLY A 157 22.91 -0.89 -16.25
C GLY A 157 23.58 -0.07 -15.12
N GLU A 158 23.30 1.22 -15.01
CA GLU A 158 23.75 2.02 -13.86
C GLU A 158 22.84 1.80 -12.64
N PRO A 159 23.39 1.77 -11.41
CA PRO A 159 22.59 1.72 -10.21
C PRO A 159 21.88 3.06 -9.96
N PHE A 160 20.63 3.01 -9.49
CA PHE A 160 19.89 4.17 -8.99
C PHE A 160 19.69 4.09 -7.49
N VAL A 161 19.66 5.24 -6.82
CA VAL A 161 19.56 5.32 -5.35
C VAL A 161 18.29 6.05 -4.92
N ILE A 162 17.57 5.46 -3.98
CA ILE A 162 16.41 6.07 -3.31
C ILE A 162 16.73 6.20 -1.84
N ILE A 163 16.57 7.40 -1.28
CA ILE A 163 16.80 7.69 0.13
C ILE A 163 15.45 7.91 0.82
N GLY A 164 15.25 7.28 1.96
CA GLY A 164 14.06 7.48 2.78
C GLY A 164 14.14 6.80 4.13
N ARG A 165 13.51 7.42 5.14
CA ARG A 165 13.42 6.88 6.52
C ARG A 165 14.78 6.55 7.15
N GLY A 166 15.83 7.33 6.83
CA GLY A 166 17.19 7.14 7.37
C GLY A 166 17.98 6.01 6.70
N GLN A 167 17.48 5.44 5.61
CA GLN A 167 18.15 4.41 4.82
C GLN A 167 18.26 4.85 3.35
N ALA A 168 19.24 4.26 2.66
CA ALA A 168 19.41 4.34 1.23
C ALA A 168 19.24 2.93 0.62
N LEU A 169 18.51 2.87 -0.48
CA LEU A 169 18.32 1.68 -1.30
C LEU A 169 18.93 1.96 -2.66
N ALA A 170 20.06 1.32 -2.97
CA ALA A 170 20.60 1.31 -4.32
C ALA A 170 20.10 0.07 -5.07
N SER A 171 19.76 0.22 -6.34
CA SER A 171 19.18 -0.85 -7.16
C SER A 171 19.71 -0.78 -8.59
N VAL A 172 19.94 -1.94 -9.20
CA VAL A 172 20.26 -2.07 -10.63
C VAL A 172 19.33 -3.08 -11.26
N VAL A 173 18.96 -2.87 -12.53
CA VAL A 173 18.19 -3.85 -13.30
C VAL A 173 19.09 -5.02 -13.66
N GLU A 174 18.81 -6.19 -13.10
CA GLU A 174 19.51 -7.43 -13.40
C GLU A 174 18.87 -8.15 -14.60
N ARG A 175 17.53 -8.15 -14.64
CA ARG A 175 16.76 -8.78 -15.71
C ARG A 175 15.46 -8.05 -15.92
N GLU A 176 15.03 -7.98 -17.17
CA GLU A 176 13.76 -7.38 -17.55
C GLU A 176 13.07 -8.28 -18.59
N VAL A 177 11.81 -8.65 -18.33
CA VAL A 177 11.04 -9.55 -19.18
C VAL A 177 9.69 -8.89 -19.52
N PRO A 178 9.32 -8.77 -20.81
CA PRO A 178 7.99 -8.29 -21.19
C PRO A 178 6.88 -9.16 -20.59
N VAL A 179 5.81 -8.52 -20.14
CA VAL A 179 4.60 -9.21 -19.68
C VAL A 179 3.54 -9.04 -20.75
N SER A 180 3.11 -10.15 -21.34
CA SER A 180 1.98 -10.13 -22.29
C SER A 180 0.67 -9.96 -21.53
N THR A 181 -0.13 -8.97 -21.93
CA THR A 181 -1.46 -8.69 -21.39
C THR A 181 -2.47 -8.62 -22.53
N SER A 182 -3.70 -9.07 -22.28
CA SER A 182 -4.80 -8.82 -23.22
C SER A 182 -5.27 -7.37 -23.11
N SER A 183 -5.81 -6.81 -24.19
CA SER A 183 -6.38 -5.45 -24.15
C SER A 183 -7.48 -5.30 -23.09
N GLU A 184 -8.24 -6.36 -22.80
CA GLU A 184 -9.23 -6.36 -21.72
C GLU A 184 -8.58 -6.19 -20.34
N GLN A 185 -7.48 -6.89 -20.08
CA GLN A 185 -6.73 -6.79 -18.82
C GLN A 185 -6.10 -5.41 -18.65
N GLU A 186 -5.59 -4.81 -19.73
CA GLU A 186 -5.02 -3.47 -19.73
C GLU A 186 -6.08 -2.42 -19.40
N LEU A 187 -7.25 -2.50 -20.04
CA LEU A 187 -8.37 -1.59 -19.78
C LEU A 187 -8.92 -1.74 -18.35
N ALA A 188 -8.99 -2.96 -17.83
CA ALA A 188 -9.41 -3.21 -16.46
C ALA A 188 -8.45 -2.58 -15.45
N LEU A 189 -7.14 -2.78 -15.63
CA LEU A 189 -6.11 -2.24 -14.76
C LEU A 189 -5.98 -0.72 -14.85
N ALA A 190 -6.11 -0.16 -16.06
CA ALA A 190 -6.18 1.28 -16.28
C ALA A 190 -7.37 1.89 -15.52
N ARG A 191 -8.56 1.30 -15.67
CA ARG A 191 -9.77 1.75 -14.94
C ARG A 191 -9.56 1.68 -13.43
N GLU A 192 -9.02 0.59 -12.91
CA GLU A 192 -8.73 0.44 -11.48
C GLU A 192 -7.84 1.57 -10.96
N LYS A 193 -6.72 1.84 -11.64
CA LYS A 193 -5.77 2.89 -11.24
C LYS A 193 -6.35 4.29 -11.37
N MET A 194 -7.11 4.56 -12.43
CA MET A 194 -7.82 5.83 -12.59
C MET A 194 -8.83 6.05 -11.46
N VAL A 195 -9.60 5.02 -11.09
CA VAL A 195 -10.53 5.09 -9.95
C VAL A 195 -9.77 5.34 -8.65
N GLN A 196 -8.69 4.61 -8.39
CA GLN A 196 -7.87 4.78 -7.19
C GLN A 196 -7.32 6.21 -7.08
N SER A 197 -6.76 6.74 -8.17
CA SER A 197 -6.22 8.10 -8.23
C SER A 197 -7.32 9.16 -8.03
N ALA A 198 -8.48 8.98 -8.68
CA ALA A 198 -9.62 9.87 -8.52
C ALA A 198 -10.17 9.88 -7.09
N VAL A 199 -10.27 8.71 -6.45
CA VAL A 199 -10.67 8.59 -5.03
C VAL A 199 -9.68 9.30 -4.13
N GLN A 200 -8.38 9.06 -4.30
CA GLN A 200 -7.34 9.71 -3.48
C GLN A 200 -7.37 11.24 -3.62
N THR A 201 -7.54 11.72 -4.86
CA THR A 201 -7.63 13.15 -5.16
C THR A 201 -8.88 13.77 -4.54
N LYS A 202 -10.07 13.21 -4.81
CA LYS A 202 -11.33 13.70 -4.26
C LYS A 202 -11.34 13.67 -2.73
N PHE A 203 -10.88 12.57 -2.14
CA PHE A 203 -10.80 12.43 -0.69
C PHE A 203 -9.89 13.50 -0.08
N GLY A 204 -8.72 13.75 -0.69
CA GLY A 204 -7.82 14.83 -0.28
C GLY A 204 -8.46 16.21 -0.35
N GLN A 205 -9.16 16.53 -1.45
CA GLN A 205 -9.87 17.79 -1.63
C GLN A 205 -10.99 17.99 -0.60
N ILE A 206 -11.82 16.96 -0.40
CA ILE A 206 -12.92 16.98 0.58
C ILE A 206 -12.36 17.18 1.99
N LEU A 207 -11.30 16.45 2.36
CA LEU A 207 -10.68 16.58 3.68
C LEU A 207 -10.10 17.98 3.90
N GLN A 208 -9.47 18.57 2.89
CA GLN A 208 -8.96 19.94 2.97
C GLN A 208 -10.09 20.97 3.17
N ALA A 209 -11.18 20.84 2.40
CA ALA A 209 -12.34 21.71 2.55
C ALA A 209 -12.98 21.59 3.94
N LEU A 210 -13.25 20.37 4.40
CA LEU A 210 -13.82 20.12 5.73
C LEU A 210 -12.92 20.65 6.85
N LYS A 211 -11.60 20.53 6.74
CA LYS A 211 -10.65 21.08 7.72
C LYS A 211 -10.67 22.60 7.77
N LYS A 212 -10.90 23.27 6.64
CA LYS A 212 -10.98 24.72 6.57
C LYS A 212 -12.25 25.26 7.23
N ASP A 213 -13.35 24.51 7.10
CA ASP A 213 -14.67 24.94 7.58
C ASP A 213 -14.96 24.50 9.02
N ALA A 214 -14.20 23.55 9.57
CA ALA A 214 -14.39 23.04 10.92
C ALA A 214 -13.68 23.88 12.00
N ASP A 215 -14.36 24.11 13.14
CA ASP A 215 -13.74 24.59 14.39
C ASP A 215 -13.03 23.43 15.09
N ILE A 216 -11.79 23.17 14.70
CA ILE A 216 -10.98 22.07 15.25
C ILE A 216 -10.24 22.54 16.50
N LYS A 217 -10.72 22.10 17.67
CA LYS A 217 -10.03 22.32 18.95
C LYS A 217 -9.02 21.20 19.20
N TYR A 218 -7.74 21.56 19.21
CA TYR A 218 -6.67 20.64 19.58
C TYR A 218 -6.48 20.63 21.10
N PRO A 219 -6.71 19.51 21.80
CA PRO A 219 -6.34 19.42 23.20
C PRO A 219 -4.83 19.56 23.34
N GLN A 220 -4.38 20.28 24.38
CA GLN A 220 -2.95 20.39 24.66
C GLN A 220 -2.42 19.00 25.04
N LEU A 221 -1.51 18.48 24.21
CA LEU A 221 -0.76 17.27 24.55
C LEU A 221 0.11 17.59 25.77
N PRO A 222 0.14 16.72 26.81
CA PRO A 222 0.99 16.94 27.96
C PRO A 222 2.45 17.08 27.50
N LYS A 223 3.12 18.15 27.94
CA LYS A 223 4.54 18.36 27.66
C LYS A 223 5.29 17.13 28.15
N ALA A 224 6.09 16.51 27.28
CA ALA A 224 6.95 15.40 27.64
C ALA A 224 7.72 15.77 28.92
N ALA A 225 7.51 14.98 29.98
CA ALA A 225 8.12 15.24 31.28
C ALA A 225 9.63 15.41 31.08
N GLY A 226 10.10 16.62 31.39
CA GLY A 226 11.52 16.94 31.37
C GLY A 226 12.29 15.94 32.21
N LYS A 227 13.42 15.52 31.65
CA LYS A 227 14.49 14.73 32.26
C LYS A 227 14.47 14.82 33.80
N HIS A 228 14.28 13.69 34.47
CA HIS A 228 14.68 13.59 35.87
C HIS A 228 16.19 13.82 35.93
N SER A 229 16.57 15.04 36.31
CA SER A 229 17.85 15.29 36.95
C SER A 229 17.68 15.01 38.45
N ALA A 230 18.31 13.96 38.93
CA ALA A 230 18.73 13.77 40.31
C ALA A 230 19.84 12.72 40.23
N SER A 231 21.10 13.17 40.19
CA SER A 231 21.97 13.39 41.37
C SER A 231 22.62 12.09 41.80
#